data_AF-A0A2A4WQ49-F1
#
_entry.id   AF-A0A2A4WQ49-F1
#
_cell.length_a   1.000
_cell.length_b   1.000
_cell.length_c   1.000
_cell.angle_alpha   90.00
_cell.angle_beta   90.00
_cell.angle_gamma   90.00
#
_symmetry.space_group_name_H-M   'P 1'
#
loop_
_entity.id
_entity.type
_entity.pdbx_description
1 polymer ?
#
loop_
_entity_poly.entity_id
_entity_poly.type
_entity_poly.pdbx_seq_one_letter_code
_entity_poly.pdbx_strand_id
1 'polypeptide(L)'
;MEINNLEILRALFIAGIPTAIVAYLMVFFAIKRGYVELGEDLVELKKRKKQAKKDKAEFKVNPVHSKWLYFGGGYYGLMALSTYAHVEFMEVYEFFLNFSSIANFIDQISFGAIVGLIIDSFLNLIPAFTWFLYWPKIFIMHQGWYWLGASYAGYHFGSYLANWFITRENESS
;
A
#
# COMPACT_ATOMS: atom_id res chain seq x y z
N MET A 1 -21.15 -9.83 -22.68
CA MET A 1 -20.63 -9.61 -21.32
C MET A 1 -21.75 -8.96 -20.55
N GLU A 2 -22.36 -9.67 -19.61
CA GLU A 2 -23.49 -9.13 -18.84
C GLU A 2 -22.94 -8.22 -17.74
N ILE A 3 -23.40 -6.97 -17.71
CA ILE A 3 -22.94 -5.98 -16.74
C ILE A 3 -23.61 -6.29 -15.40
N ASN A 4 -22.80 -6.67 -14.41
CA ASN A 4 -23.29 -6.89 -13.05
C ASN A 4 -23.18 -5.60 -12.23
N ASN A 5 -24.25 -4.81 -12.22
CA ASN A 5 -24.33 -3.54 -11.50
C ASN A 5 -24.02 -3.68 -10.00
N LEU A 6 -24.41 -4.79 -9.37
CA LEU A 6 -24.13 -5.04 -7.95
C LEU A 6 -22.63 -5.27 -7.70
N GLU A 7 -21.96 -5.99 -8.60
CA GLU A 7 -20.52 -6.23 -8.48
C GLU A 7 -19.72 -4.94 -8.70
N ILE A 8 -20.12 -4.09 -9.65
CA ILE A 8 -19.52 -2.77 -9.84
C ILE A 8 -19.62 -1.94 -8.56
N LEU A 9 -20.81 -1.92 -7.94
CA LEU A 9 -21.02 -1.19 -6.68
C LEU A 9 -20.10 -1.74 -5.58
N ARG A 10 -20.02 -3.06 -5.43
CA ARG A 10 -19.10 -3.70 -4.46
C ARG A 10 -17.64 -3.36 -4.74
N ALA A 11 -17.21 -3.41 -6.00
CA ALA A 11 -15.85 -3.04 -6.40
C ALA A 11 -15.55 -1.57 -6.03
N LEU A 12 -16.48 -0.65 -6.25
CA LEU A 12 -16.33 0.75 -5.87
C LEU A 12 -16.19 0.92 -4.34
N PHE A 13 -17.03 0.28 -3.55
CA PHE A 13 -17.01 0.42 -2.09
C PHE A 13 -15.86 -0.32 -1.41
N ILE A 14 -15.50 -1.51 -1.90
CA ILE A 14 -14.51 -2.39 -1.25
C ILE A 14 -13.10 -2.12 -1.78
N ALA A 15 -12.95 -1.81 -3.06
CA ALA A 15 -11.64 -1.50 -3.64
C ALA A 15 -11.46 0.00 -3.89
N GLY A 16 -12.41 0.65 -4.56
CA GLY A 16 -12.29 2.06 -4.95
C GLY A 16 -12.10 3.02 -3.78
N ILE A 17 -13.01 3.02 -2.80
CA ILE A 17 -12.96 3.93 -1.66
C ILE A 17 -11.72 3.69 -0.79
N PRO A 18 -11.40 2.45 -0.35
CA PRO A 18 -10.19 2.22 0.43
C PRO A 18 -8.93 2.61 -0.33
N THR A 19 -8.81 2.29 -1.62
CA THR A 19 -7.67 2.72 -2.42
C THR A 19 -7.58 4.23 -2.52
N ALA A 20 -8.70 4.95 -2.65
CA ALA A 20 -8.71 6.42 -2.66
C ALA A 20 -8.21 7.02 -1.34
N ILE A 21 -8.64 6.48 -0.20
CA ILE A 21 -8.20 6.94 1.12
C ILE A 21 -6.69 6.70 1.29
N VAL A 22 -6.21 5.50 0.98
CA VAL A 22 -4.78 5.17 1.12
C VAL A 22 -3.94 6.00 0.14
N ALA A 23 -4.39 6.18 -1.10
CA ALA A 23 -3.72 7.02 -2.09
C ALA A 23 -3.64 8.48 -1.63
N TYR A 24 -4.75 9.04 -1.15
CA TYR A 24 -4.78 10.40 -0.60
C TYR A 24 -3.77 10.58 0.53
N LEU A 25 -3.80 9.72 1.54
CA LEU A 25 -2.91 9.82 2.70
C LEU A 25 -1.44 9.68 2.28
N MET A 26 -1.12 8.70 1.44
CA MET A 26 0.24 8.47 0.96
C MET A 26 0.77 9.65 0.17
N VAL A 27 0.01 10.18 -0.79
CA VAL A 27 0.46 11.32 -1.61
C VAL A 27 0.52 12.60 -0.78
N PHE A 28 -0.49 12.86 0.06
CA PHE A 28 -0.54 14.04 0.91
C PHE A 28 0.67 14.13 1.85
N PHE A 29 0.98 13.04 2.57
CA PHE A 29 2.13 13.02 3.47
C PHE A 29 3.47 13.00 2.74
N ALA A 30 3.53 12.42 1.53
CA ALA A 30 4.73 12.47 0.72
C ALA A 30 5.07 13.91 0.31
N ILE A 31 4.08 14.68 -0.15
CA ILE A 31 4.27 16.06 -0.57
C ILE A 31 4.55 16.96 0.62
N LYS A 32 3.75 16.86 1.70
CA LYS A 32 3.93 17.69 2.91
C LYS A 32 5.30 17.53 3.56
N ARG A 33 5.92 16.36 3.41
CA ARG A 33 7.26 16.06 3.95
C ARG A 33 8.39 16.30 2.94
N GLY A 34 8.07 16.80 1.74
CA GLY A 34 9.04 17.06 0.67
C GLY A 34 9.67 15.79 0.09
N TYR A 35 9.05 14.63 0.26
CA TYR A 35 9.52 13.36 -0.33
C TYR A 35 9.22 13.30 -1.82
N VAL A 36 8.12 13.92 -2.22
CA VAL A 36 7.61 14.06 -3.60
C VAL A 36 7.27 15.53 -3.79
N GLU A 37 7.65 16.11 -4.93
CA GLU A 37 7.29 17.49 -5.29
C GLU A 37 5.84 17.54 -5.81
N LEU A 38 5.18 18.69 -5.66
CA LEU A 38 3.80 18.86 -6.13
C LEU A 38 3.76 18.69 -7.66
N GLY A 39 2.92 17.78 -8.15
CA GLY A 39 2.82 17.46 -9.58
C GLY A 39 3.96 16.59 -10.14
N GLU A 40 4.91 16.17 -9.31
CA GLU A 40 6.01 15.30 -9.73
C GLU A 40 5.51 13.90 -10.11
N ASP A 41 5.97 13.42 -11.27
CA ASP A 41 5.65 12.06 -11.70
C ASP A 41 6.65 11.02 -11.14
N LEU A 42 6.32 9.73 -11.32
CA LEU A 42 7.18 8.65 -10.82
C LEU A 42 8.54 8.57 -11.52
N VAL A 43 8.64 9.07 -12.75
CA VAL A 43 9.88 9.05 -13.53
C VAL A 43 10.85 10.08 -12.97
N GLU A 44 10.37 11.29 -12.70
CA GLU A 44 11.10 12.38 -12.05
C GLU A 44 11.57 11.96 -10.65
N LEU A 45 10.68 11.37 -9.85
CA LEU A 45 11.01 10.89 -8.52
C LEU A 45 12.12 9.83 -8.54
N LYS A 46 12.06 8.90 -9.49
CA LYS A 46 13.11 7.87 -9.69
C LYS A 46 14.43 8.50 -10.12
N LYS A 47 14.41 9.54 -10.97
CA LYS A 47 15.61 10.28 -11.35
C LYS A 47 16.21 11.00 -10.15
N ARG A 48 15.42 11.71 -9.34
CA ARG A 48 15.89 12.41 -8.12
C ARG A 48 16.51 11.44 -7.13
N LYS A 49 15.85 10.30 -6.88
CA LYS A 49 16.38 9.24 -6.00
C LYS A 49 17.70 8.64 -6.52
N LYS A 50 17.81 8.41 -7.84
CA LYS A 50 19.05 7.91 -8.47
C LYS A 50 20.17 8.95 -8.40
N GLN A 51 19.84 10.22 -8.58
CA GLN A 51 20.80 11.32 -8.49
C GLN A 51 21.33 11.47 -7.05
N ALA A 52 20.45 11.50 -6.05
CA ALA A 52 20.84 11.51 -4.64
C ALA A 52 21.80 10.35 -4.29
N LYS A 53 21.53 9.15 -4.81
CA LYS A 53 22.43 8.00 -4.63
C LYS A 53 23.81 8.20 -5.28
N LYS A 54 23.88 8.83 -6.45
CA LYS A 54 25.16 9.15 -7.12
C LYS A 54 25.95 10.19 -6.36
N ASP A 55 25.26 11.21 -5.85
CA ASP A 55 25.85 12.33 -5.13
C ASP A 55 26.19 11.97 -3.68
N LYS A 56 25.96 10.72 -3.27
CA LYS A 56 26.05 10.25 -1.88
C LYS A 56 25.24 11.11 -0.91
N ALA A 57 24.19 11.77 -1.42
CA ALA A 57 23.24 12.55 -0.65
C ALA A 57 22.16 11.63 -0.07
N GLU A 58 21.71 11.96 1.14
CA GLU A 58 20.71 11.14 1.84
C GLU A 58 19.30 11.44 1.32
N PHE A 59 18.64 10.44 0.72
CA PHE A 59 17.23 10.52 0.37
C PHE A 59 16.38 10.06 1.55
N LYS A 60 16.18 10.94 2.52
CA LYS A 60 15.43 10.64 3.76
C LYS A 60 13.94 10.49 3.46
N VAL A 61 13.45 9.26 3.51
CA VAL A 61 12.03 8.92 3.48
C VAL A 61 11.69 8.02 4.65
N ASN A 62 10.49 8.18 5.22
CA ASN A 62 10.05 7.29 6.30
C ASN A 62 9.88 5.83 5.79
N PRO A 63 9.87 4.83 6.68
CA PRO A 63 9.81 3.42 6.28
C PRO A 63 8.63 3.07 5.37
N VAL A 64 7.44 3.66 5.60
CA VAL A 64 6.23 3.41 4.80
C VAL A 64 6.40 3.91 3.37
N HIS A 65 6.88 5.15 3.19
CA HIS A 65 7.11 5.72 1.85
C HIS A 65 8.31 5.03 1.17
N SER A 66 9.32 4.63 1.94
CA SER A 66 10.42 3.82 1.41
C SER A 66 9.92 2.49 0.82
N LYS A 67 9.04 1.77 1.54
CA LYS A 67 8.40 0.53 1.03
C LYS A 67 7.49 0.80 -0.17
N TRP A 68 6.68 1.86 -0.15
CA TRP A 68 5.87 2.25 -1.32
C TRP A 68 6.73 2.45 -2.58
N LEU A 69 7.85 3.19 -2.44
CA LEU A 69 8.78 3.42 -3.55
C LEU A 69 9.56 2.16 -3.94
N TYR A 70 9.83 1.26 -3.00
CA TYR A 70 10.42 -0.06 -3.28
C TYR A 70 9.51 -0.89 -4.18
N PHE A 71 8.20 -0.89 -3.94
CA PHE A 71 7.22 -1.54 -4.80
C PHE A 71 6.96 -0.80 -6.13
N GLY A 72 7.78 0.20 -6.47
CA GLY A 72 7.73 0.93 -7.74
C GLY A 72 7.03 2.28 -7.67
N GLY A 73 6.40 2.62 -6.54
CA GLY A 73 5.57 3.80 -6.37
C GLY A 73 4.26 3.73 -7.16
N GLY A 74 3.50 4.83 -7.13
CA GLY A 74 2.26 4.96 -7.89
C GLY A 74 1.20 3.94 -7.54
N TYR A 75 0.31 3.63 -8.49
CA TYR A 75 -0.79 2.69 -8.30
C TYR A 75 -0.31 1.28 -7.95
N TYR A 76 0.58 0.69 -8.76
CA TYR A 76 1.07 -0.66 -8.51
C TYR A 76 1.77 -0.76 -7.16
N GLY A 77 2.63 0.21 -6.83
CA GLY A 77 3.31 0.25 -5.55
C GLY A 77 2.35 0.41 -4.37
N LEU A 78 1.25 1.17 -4.54
CA LEU A 78 0.22 1.33 -3.52
C LEU A 78 -0.53 0.02 -3.28
N MET A 79 -0.92 -0.68 -4.34
CA MET A 79 -1.61 -1.97 -4.23
C MET A 79 -0.72 -3.02 -3.59
N ALA A 80 0.54 -3.13 -4.02
CA ALA A 80 1.50 -4.05 -3.44
C ALA A 80 1.76 -3.74 -1.95
N LEU A 81 1.94 -2.47 -1.59
CA LEU A 81 2.11 -2.07 -0.18
C LEU A 81 0.86 -2.38 0.65
N SER A 82 -0.33 -2.13 0.11
CA SER A 82 -1.60 -2.40 0.81
C SER A 82 -1.80 -3.90 1.03
N THR A 83 -1.50 -4.72 0.03
CA THR A 83 -1.53 -6.18 0.15
C THR A 83 -0.48 -6.68 1.14
N TYR A 84 0.74 -6.18 1.07
CA TYR A 84 1.79 -6.50 2.03
C TYR A 84 1.33 -6.19 3.48
N ALA A 85 0.82 -4.99 3.71
CA ALA A 85 0.34 -4.58 5.02
C ALA A 85 -0.84 -5.44 5.52
N HIS A 86 -1.74 -5.83 4.62
CA HIS A 86 -2.87 -6.69 4.96
C HIS A 86 -2.40 -8.10 5.34
N VAL A 87 -1.50 -8.71 4.56
CA VAL A 87 -0.97 -10.05 4.85
C VAL A 87 -0.22 -10.07 6.18
N GLU A 88 0.72 -9.14 6.38
CA GLU A 88 1.46 -9.01 7.65
C GLU A 88 0.52 -8.80 8.84
N PHE A 89 -0.52 -7.98 8.67
CA PHE A 89 -1.50 -7.75 9.73
C PHE A 89 -2.27 -9.03 10.07
N MET A 90 -2.68 -9.81 9.07
CA MET A 90 -3.40 -11.07 9.29
C MET A 90 -2.50 -12.10 9.98
N GLU A 91 -1.24 -12.22 9.57
CA GLU A 91 -0.29 -13.13 10.22
C GLU A 91 -0.04 -12.77 11.69
N VAL A 92 0.16 -11.47 11.97
CA VAL A 92 0.32 -10.99 13.35
C VAL A 92 -0.96 -11.23 14.16
N TYR A 93 -2.12 -10.97 13.56
CA TYR A 93 -3.42 -11.22 14.20
C TYR A 93 -3.62 -12.71 14.52
N GLU A 94 -3.37 -13.60 13.57
CA GLU A 94 -3.47 -15.05 13.75
C GLU A 94 -2.46 -15.57 14.77
N PHE A 95 -1.23 -15.07 14.74
CA PHE A 95 -0.21 -15.36 15.74
C PHE A 95 -0.73 -15.04 17.15
N PHE A 96 -1.33 -13.87 17.37
CA PHE A 96 -1.89 -13.53 18.68
C PHE A 96 -3.12 -14.35 19.08
N LEU A 97 -3.98 -14.77 18.14
CA LEU A 97 -5.12 -15.64 18.43
C LEU A 97 -4.71 -17.04 18.88
N ASN A 98 -3.55 -17.53 18.45
CA ASN A 98 -3.05 -18.85 18.81
C ASN A 98 -2.56 -18.93 20.27
N PHE A 99 -2.45 -17.80 20.99
CA PHE A 99 -2.11 -17.79 22.40
C PHE A 99 -3.35 -17.64 23.28
N SER A 100 -3.60 -18.64 24.13
CA SER A 100 -4.70 -18.62 25.10
C SER A 100 -4.45 -17.74 26.33
N SER A 101 -3.21 -17.28 26.55
CA SER A 101 -2.80 -16.38 27.66
C SER A 101 -1.42 -15.75 27.39
N ILE A 102 -1.13 -14.60 28.01
CA ILE A 102 0.19 -13.92 27.97
C ILE A 102 1.31 -14.80 28.55
N ALA A 103 1.01 -15.65 29.54
CA ALA A 103 1.99 -16.59 30.07
C ALA A 103 2.40 -17.62 29.02
N ASN A 104 1.43 -18.19 28.29
CA ASN A 104 1.69 -19.13 27.20
C ASN A 104 2.46 -18.47 26.05
N PHE A 105 2.24 -17.18 25.81
CA PHE A 105 3.01 -16.40 24.83
C PHE A 105 4.49 -16.30 25.20
N ILE A 106 4.81 -15.93 26.46
CA ILE A 106 6.21 -15.80 26.91
C ILE A 106 6.92 -17.16 26.87
N ASP A 107 6.24 -18.24 27.25
CA ASP A 107 6.82 -19.58 27.25
C ASP A 107 7.03 -20.15 25.84
N GLN A 108 6.23 -19.71 24.85
CA GLN A 108 6.29 -20.20 23.47
C GLN A 108 7.06 -19.29 22.50
N ILE A 109 7.41 -18.06 22.90
CA ILE A 109 8.37 -17.23 22.15
C ILE A 109 9.73 -17.91 22.20
N SER A 110 9.96 -18.77 21.21
CA SER A 110 11.24 -19.40 20.96
C SER A 110 12.04 -18.57 19.95
N PHE A 111 13.36 -18.75 19.95
CA PHE A 111 14.21 -18.24 18.88
C PHE A 111 13.70 -18.68 17.49
N GLY A 112 13.18 -19.91 17.39
CA GLY A 112 12.56 -20.42 16.16
C GLY A 112 11.32 -19.64 15.73
N ALA A 113 10.46 -19.23 16.66
CA ALA A 113 9.29 -18.40 16.36
C ALA A 113 9.68 -17.02 15.80
N ILE A 114 10.72 -16.40 16.38
CA ILE A 114 11.23 -15.10 15.90
C ILE A 114 11.83 -15.24 14.49
N VAL A 115 12.63 -16.29 14.26
CA VAL A 115 13.20 -16.57 12.93
C VAL A 115 12.08 -16.86 11.92
N GLY A 116 11.03 -17.59 12.31
CA GLY A 116 9.84 -17.84 11.51
C GLY A 116 9.18 -16.55 11.04
N LEU A 117 8.84 -15.64 11.96
CA LEU A 117 8.25 -14.35 11.63
C LEU A 117 9.08 -13.54 10.62
N ILE A 118 10.42 -13.58 10.73
CA ILE A 118 11.30 -12.90 9.78
C ILE A 118 11.19 -13.55 8.38
N ILE A 119 11.22 -14.88 8.30
CA ILE A 119 11.09 -15.62 7.04
C ILE A 119 9.72 -15.35 6.41
N ASP A 120 8.65 -15.41 7.20
CA ASP A 120 7.28 -15.17 6.75
C ASP A 120 7.14 -13.73 6.20
N SER A 121 7.72 -12.73 6.87
CA SER A 121 7.74 -11.36 6.36
C SER A 121 8.46 -11.21 5.01
N PHE A 122 9.46 -12.05 4.69
CA PHE A 122 10.04 -12.08 3.35
C PHE A 122 9.13 -12.76 2.34
N LEU A 123 8.46 -13.86 2.71
CA LEU A 123 7.51 -14.57 1.85
C LEU A 123 6.29 -13.72 1.52
N ASN A 124 5.89 -12.81 2.42
CA ASN A 124 4.81 -11.84 2.22
C ASN A 124 5.04 -10.85 1.07
N LEU A 125 6.27 -10.72 0.58
CA LEU A 125 6.53 -9.97 -0.64
C LEU A 125 5.90 -10.64 -1.87
N ILE A 126 5.76 -11.96 -1.88
CA ILE A 126 5.17 -12.70 -3.01
C ILE A 126 3.71 -12.31 -3.25
N PRO A 127 2.78 -12.41 -2.26
CA PRO A 127 1.41 -11.96 -2.45
C PRO A 127 1.34 -10.46 -2.71
N ALA A 128 2.26 -9.64 -2.17
CA ALA A 128 2.33 -8.22 -2.47
C ALA A 128 2.63 -7.94 -3.95
N PHE A 129 3.65 -8.57 -4.54
CA PHE A 129 3.96 -8.44 -5.97
C PHE A 129 2.89 -9.06 -6.88
N THR A 130 2.20 -10.08 -6.38
CA THR A 130 1.13 -10.79 -7.10
C THR A 130 -0.25 -10.46 -6.55
N TRP A 131 -0.46 -9.22 -6.10
CA TRP A 131 -1.70 -8.80 -5.42
C TRP A 131 -2.98 -9.09 -6.21
N PHE A 132 -2.91 -9.05 -7.54
CA PHE A 132 -4.02 -9.36 -8.44
C PHE A 132 -4.42 -10.85 -8.42
N LEU A 133 -3.54 -11.74 -7.95
CA LEU A 133 -3.83 -13.15 -7.66
C LEU A 133 -4.22 -13.37 -6.19
N TYR A 134 -3.84 -12.45 -5.31
CA TYR A 134 -4.13 -12.51 -3.88
C TYR A 134 -5.59 -12.16 -3.58
N TRP A 135 -6.04 -10.97 -3.98
CA TRP A 135 -7.37 -10.47 -3.61
C TRP A 135 -8.55 -11.32 -4.10
N PRO A 136 -8.50 -11.98 -5.28
CA PRO A 136 -9.56 -12.91 -5.69
C PRO A 136 -9.74 -14.11 -4.76
N LYS A 137 -8.76 -14.41 -3.89
CA LYS A 137 -8.87 -15.45 -2.85
C LYS A 137 -9.61 -14.96 -1.61
N ILE A 138 -9.66 -13.64 -1.41
CA ILE A 138 -10.26 -12.98 -0.24
C ILE A 138 -11.68 -12.51 -0.55
N PHE A 139 -11.90 -11.96 -1.74
CA PHE A 139 -13.20 -11.47 -2.19
C PHE A 139 -13.73 -12.29 -3.35
N ILE A 140 -15.05 -12.47 -3.39
CA ILE A 140 -15.73 -13.09 -4.53
C ILE A 140 -15.73 -12.09 -5.69
N MET A 141 -14.77 -12.26 -6.60
CA MET A 141 -14.60 -11.45 -7.81
C MET A 141 -14.98 -12.29 -9.04
N HIS A 142 -16.18 -12.09 -9.59
CA HIS A 142 -16.57 -12.77 -10.84
C HIS A 142 -15.91 -12.10 -12.04
N GLN A 143 -15.77 -10.77 -12.00
CA GLN A 143 -15.17 -9.97 -13.06
C GLN A 143 -14.07 -9.07 -12.49
N GLY A 144 -12.83 -9.59 -12.42
CA GLY A 144 -11.68 -8.88 -11.84
C GLY A 144 -11.41 -7.49 -12.44
N TRP A 145 -11.85 -7.22 -13.67
CA TRP A 145 -11.73 -5.92 -14.32
C TRP A 145 -12.53 -4.81 -13.63
N TYR A 146 -13.68 -5.11 -13.02
CA TYR A 146 -14.44 -4.12 -12.24
C TYR A 146 -13.67 -3.69 -11.00
N TRP A 147 -13.06 -4.65 -10.30
CA TRP A 147 -12.24 -4.41 -9.12
C TRP A 147 -10.98 -3.62 -9.48
N LEU A 148 -10.28 -4.02 -10.55
CA LEU A 148 -9.12 -3.30 -11.06
C LEU A 148 -9.48 -1.86 -11.46
N GLY A 149 -10.57 -1.68 -12.20
CA GLY A 149 -11.04 -0.36 -12.63
C GLY A 149 -11.42 0.52 -11.44
N ALA A 150 -12.14 -0.04 -10.46
CA ALA A 150 -12.55 0.68 -9.26
C ALA A 150 -11.35 1.13 -8.41
N SER A 151 -10.39 0.24 -8.10
CA SER A 151 -9.20 0.62 -7.33
C SER A 151 -8.30 1.58 -8.11
N TYR A 152 -8.18 1.43 -9.43
CA TYR A 152 -7.42 2.37 -10.27
C TYR A 152 -8.05 3.77 -10.28
N ALA A 153 -9.38 3.86 -10.44
CA ALA A 153 -10.11 5.12 -10.33
C ALA A 153 -9.96 5.74 -8.94
N GLY A 154 -10.06 4.92 -7.88
CA GLY A 154 -9.85 5.34 -6.50
C GLY A 154 -8.45 5.93 -6.28
N TYR A 155 -7.42 5.26 -6.79
CA TYR A 155 -6.03 5.74 -6.71
C TYR A 155 -5.86 7.13 -7.32
N HIS A 156 -6.37 7.32 -8.55
CA HIS A 156 -6.25 8.60 -9.24
C HIS A 156 -7.04 9.70 -8.53
N PHE A 157 -8.25 9.38 -8.09
CA PHE A 157 -9.09 10.32 -7.35
C PHE A 157 -8.44 10.75 -6.04
N GLY A 158 -7.94 9.81 -5.23
CA GLY A 158 -7.25 10.11 -3.98
C GLY A 158 -5.97 10.92 -4.18
N SER A 159 -5.15 10.55 -5.18
CA SER A 159 -3.93 11.28 -5.52
C SER A 159 -4.23 12.70 -6.01
N TYR A 160 -5.26 12.87 -6.83
CA TYR A 160 -5.73 14.17 -7.30
C TYR A 160 -6.19 15.05 -6.13
N LEU A 161 -7.02 14.51 -5.23
CA LEU A 161 -7.48 15.23 -4.04
C LEU A 161 -6.34 15.71 -3.15
N ALA A 162 -5.30 14.88 -2.97
CA ALA A 162 -4.13 15.25 -2.18
C ALA A 162 -3.37 16.45 -2.78
N ASN A 163 -3.13 16.41 -4.10
CA ASN A 163 -2.50 17.53 -4.80
C ASN A 163 -3.36 18.80 -4.73
N TRP A 164 -4.66 18.69 -5.03
CA TRP A 164 -5.61 19.79 -4.99
C TRP A 164 -5.68 20.47 -3.62
N PHE A 165 -5.71 19.69 -2.54
CA PHE A 165 -5.77 20.22 -1.19
C PHE A 165 -4.51 21.02 -0.84
N ILE A 166 -3.32 20.49 -1.17
CA ILE A 166 -2.04 21.16 -0.91
C ILE A 166 -1.88 22.42 -1.75
N THR A 167 -2.31 22.40 -3.02
CA THR A 167 -2.29 23.61 -3.86
C THR A 167 -3.10 24.74 -3.22
N ARG A 168 -4.30 24.44 -2.71
CA ARG A 168 -5.14 25.43 -2.03
C ARG A 168 -4.57 25.92 -0.70
N GLU A 169 -3.95 25.04 0.09
CA GLU A 169 -3.27 25.41 1.33
C GLU A 169 -2.15 26.44 1.06
N ASN A 170 -1.35 26.20 0.01
CA ASN A 170 -0.26 27.10 -0.39
C ASN A 170 -0.73 28.44 -0.95
N GLU A 171 -1.87 28.50 -1.65
CA GLU A 171 -2.46 29.76 -2.15
C GLU A 171 -3.01 30.66 -1.01
N SER A 172 -3.31 30.07 0.15
CA SER A 172 -3.90 30.76 1.30
C SER A 172 -2.89 31.24 2.37
N SER A 173 -1.61 30.92 2.18
CA SER A 173 -0.50 31.25 3.11
C SER A 173 0.35 32.41 2.58
#